data_AF-A0A0F9KDK1-F1
#
_entry.id   AF-A0A0F9KDK1-F1
#
_cell.length_a   1.000
_cell.length_b   1.000
_cell.length_c   1.000
_cell.angle_alpha   90.00
_cell.angle_beta   90.00
_cell.angle_gamma   90.00
#
_symmetry.space_group_name_H-M   'P 1'
#
loop_
_entity.id
_entity.type
_entity.pdbx_description
1 polymer ?
#
loop_
_entity_poly.entity_id
_entity_poly.type
_entity_poly.pdbx_seq_one_letter_code
_entity_poly.pdbx_strand_id
1 'polypeptide(L)'
;MRPCTKCNDHPAVNTMGPARCDPCATQKGKGRTKKCGHCHQIKQIGEFSRSKNSSVWCKECCSANAAAWRNRNRQHVLEADRTRSATRLLDPNYQEWMRAYRLLTKYDISVEQFQAVWESQGGVCAICNGPPTKGKRLAVDHNHQTGEVRGLLCCNCNMGLGNLKDDIDLLRSAISYLTNPPAVHVVVGDGSKDWPTTTGPASDVVTTS
;
A
#
# COMPACT_ATOMS: atom_id res chain seq x y z
N MET A 1 1.26 -25.24 56.82
CA MET A 1 1.45 -24.17 55.81
C MET A 1 1.00 -22.85 56.43
N ARG A 2 1.70 -21.74 56.18
CA ARG A 2 1.31 -20.43 56.73
C ARG A 2 0.04 -19.91 56.01
N PRO A 3 -0.96 -19.36 56.73
CA PRO A 3 -2.16 -18.82 56.08
C PRO A 3 -1.84 -17.52 55.32
N CYS A 4 -2.62 -17.25 54.28
CA CYS A 4 -2.46 -16.05 53.46
C CYS A 4 -2.67 -14.77 54.27
N THR A 5 -1.72 -13.83 54.24
CA THR A 5 -1.80 -12.55 54.96
C THR A 5 -2.83 -11.56 54.41
N LYS A 6 -3.50 -11.86 53.29
CA LYS A 6 -4.55 -11.00 52.69
C LYS A 6 -5.96 -11.47 52.99
N CYS A 7 -6.23 -12.78 52.93
CA CYS A 7 -7.58 -13.33 53.15
C CYS A 7 -7.67 -14.31 54.32
N ASN A 8 -6.55 -14.82 54.84
CA ASN A 8 -6.47 -15.81 55.91
C ASN A 8 -7.14 -17.18 55.64
N ASP A 9 -7.84 -17.35 54.51
CA ASP A 9 -8.63 -18.55 54.19
C ASP A 9 -7.86 -19.65 53.44
N HIS A 10 -6.72 -19.30 52.82
CA HIS A 10 -5.99 -20.20 51.92
C HIS A 10 -4.51 -20.31 52.32
N PRO A 11 -3.85 -21.46 52.05
CA PRO A 11 -2.42 -21.58 52.25
C PRO A 11 -1.67 -20.63 51.33
N ALA A 12 -0.64 -19.97 51.86
CA ALA A 12 0.23 -19.11 51.07
C ALA A 12 1.11 -19.95 50.14
N VAL A 13 1.27 -19.49 48.89
CA VAL A 13 2.01 -20.19 47.83
C VAL A 13 3.33 -19.51 47.47
N ASN A 14 3.56 -18.28 47.94
CA ASN A 14 4.75 -17.50 47.61
C ASN A 14 5.85 -17.64 48.68
N THR A 15 7.07 -17.96 48.25
CA THR A 15 8.26 -18.15 49.11
C THR A 15 9.09 -16.88 49.29
N MET A 16 8.90 -15.85 48.45
CA MET A 16 9.57 -14.55 48.56
C MET A 16 8.58 -13.37 48.57
N GLY A 17 8.48 -12.66 49.69
CA GLY A 17 7.55 -11.53 49.91
C GLY A 17 6.39 -11.85 50.86
N PRO A 18 5.36 -10.97 50.98
CA PRO A 18 4.23 -11.22 51.88
C PRO A 18 3.47 -12.48 51.45
N ALA A 19 3.23 -13.37 52.41
CA ALA A 19 2.65 -14.70 52.21
C ALA A 19 1.21 -14.61 51.62
N ARG A 20 1.08 -14.76 50.30
CA ARG A 20 -0.19 -14.66 49.55
C ARG A 20 -0.56 -16.02 48.96
N CYS A 21 -1.86 -16.34 48.87
CA CYS A 21 -2.36 -17.48 48.08
C CYS A 21 -2.45 -17.15 46.58
N ASP A 22 -2.57 -18.16 45.72
CA ASP A 22 -2.65 -18.00 44.25
C ASP A 22 -3.71 -16.99 43.79
N PRO A 23 -4.97 -17.02 44.30
CA PRO A 23 -5.97 -16.01 43.99
C PRO A 23 -5.56 -14.60 44.41
N CYS A 24 -4.89 -14.44 45.55
CA CYS A 24 -4.48 -13.13 46.07
C CYS A 24 -3.19 -12.60 45.43
N ALA A 25 -2.34 -13.48 44.90
CA ALA A 25 -1.11 -13.15 44.19
C ALA A 25 -1.40 -12.65 42.76
N THR A 26 -2.41 -13.22 42.10
CA THR A 26 -2.87 -12.83 40.75
C THR A 26 -3.75 -11.56 40.73
N GLN A 27 -4.10 -11.01 41.90
CA GLN A 27 -4.88 -9.78 42.09
C GLN A 27 -4.03 -8.50 42.21
N LYS A 28 -2.89 -8.36 41.51
CA LYS A 28 -2.18 -7.06 41.46
C LYS A 28 -3.06 -6.03 40.71
N GLY A 29 -3.84 -5.25 41.46
CA GLY A 29 -4.64 -4.14 40.94
C GLY A 29 -6.09 -4.45 40.54
N LYS A 30 -6.56 -5.70 40.67
CA LYS A 30 -7.97 -6.04 40.51
C LYS A 30 -8.77 -5.44 41.69
N GLY A 31 -9.69 -4.52 41.40
CA GLY A 31 -10.59 -3.91 42.39
C GLY A 31 -10.22 -2.52 42.90
N ARG A 32 -9.15 -1.88 42.40
CA ARG A 32 -8.89 -0.46 42.71
C ARG A 32 -9.78 0.43 41.85
N THR A 33 -10.66 1.18 42.50
CA THR A 33 -11.54 2.15 41.85
C THR A 33 -11.01 3.57 42.04
N LYS A 34 -11.43 4.47 41.14
CA LYS A 34 -11.08 5.89 41.15
C LYS A 34 -12.28 6.69 40.64
N LYS A 35 -12.50 7.87 41.22
CA LYS A 35 -13.51 8.83 40.73
C LYS A 35 -12.98 9.59 39.51
N CYS A 36 -13.73 9.61 38.42
CA CYS A 36 -13.43 10.40 37.24
C CYS A 36 -13.63 11.90 37.54
N GLY A 37 -12.65 12.75 37.22
CA GLY A 37 -12.75 14.21 37.41
C GLY A 37 -13.63 14.95 36.38
N HIS A 38 -14.33 14.24 35.49
CA HIS A 38 -15.24 14.84 34.51
C HIS A 38 -16.69 14.38 34.71
N CYS A 39 -16.95 13.07 34.58
CA CYS A 39 -18.29 12.52 34.80
C CYS A 39 -18.60 12.17 36.26
N HIS A 40 -17.62 12.30 37.16
CA HIS A 40 -17.73 12.03 38.60
C HIS A 40 -18.11 10.59 38.99
N GLN A 41 -18.18 9.67 38.03
CA GLN A 41 -18.42 8.25 38.28
C GLN A 41 -17.21 7.58 38.92
N ILE A 42 -17.46 6.66 39.85
CA ILE A 42 -16.45 5.75 40.41
C ILE A 42 -16.27 4.60 39.42
N LYS A 43 -15.08 4.51 38.82
CA LYS A 43 -14.75 3.55 37.76
C LYS A 43 -13.56 2.70 38.16
N GLN A 44 -13.42 1.53 37.55
CA GLN A 44 -12.24 0.69 37.75
C GLN A 44 -11.01 1.40 37.20
N ILE A 45 -9.83 1.25 37.84
CA ILE A 45 -8.61 1.92 37.38
C ILE A 45 -8.22 1.55 35.94
N GLY A 46 -8.64 0.38 35.45
CA GLY A 46 -8.47 -0.05 34.06
C GLY A 46 -9.31 0.74 33.04
N GLU A 47 -10.34 1.46 33.49
CA GLU A 47 -11.14 2.40 32.66
C GLU A 47 -10.46 3.76 32.51
N PHE A 48 -9.27 3.95 33.09
CA PHE A 48 -8.44 5.13 32.92
C PHE A 48 -7.23 4.78 32.05
N SER A 49 -6.69 5.76 31.32
CA SER A 49 -5.49 5.54 30.50
C SER A 49 -4.27 5.22 31.37
N ARG A 50 -3.44 4.30 30.88
CA ARG A 50 -2.20 3.88 31.55
C ARG A 50 -1.19 5.03 31.48
N SER A 51 -0.82 5.58 32.63
CA SER A 51 0.23 6.59 32.79
C SER A 51 0.86 6.43 34.18
N LYS A 52 1.99 7.12 34.44
CA LYS A 52 2.70 7.06 35.74
C LYS A 52 1.76 7.26 36.94
N ASN A 53 0.74 8.13 36.81
CA ASN A 53 -0.20 8.47 37.89
C ASN A 53 -1.68 8.14 37.58
N SER A 54 -1.98 7.40 36.51
CA SER A 54 -3.32 7.19 35.93
C SER A 54 -4.05 8.50 35.54
N SER A 55 -4.76 8.51 34.41
CA SER A 55 -5.51 9.71 33.98
C SER A 55 -6.50 10.19 35.06
N VAL A 56 -6.74 11.51 35.12
CA VAL A 56 -7.77 12.11 36.00
C VAL A 56 -9.18 11.83 35.47
N TRP A 57 -9.32 11.70 34.15
CA TRP A 57 -10.59 11.38 33.48
C TRP A 57 -10.60 9.95 32.96
N CYS A 58 -11.78 9.31 32.94
CA CYS A 58 -11.93 7.99 32.35
C CYS A 58 -11.74 8.04 30.82
N LYS A 59 -11.46 6.88 30.21
CA LYS A 59 -11.22 6.72 28.77
C LYS A 59 -12.34 7.31 27.91
N GLU A 60 -13.60 7.11 28.32
CA GLU A 60 -14.77 7.65 27.64
C GLU A 60 -14.74 9.18 27.62
N CYS A 61 -14.57 9.83 28.79
CA CYS A 61 -14.49 11.28 28.89
C CYS A 61 -13.28 11.85 28.15
N CYS A 62 -12.13 11.18 28.20
CA CYS A 62 -10.95 11.56 27.42
C CYS A 62 -11.23 11.49 25.91
N SER A 63 -11.85 10.40 25.45
CA SER A 63 -12.19 10.19 24.04
C SER A 63 -13.20 11.24 23.55
N ALA A 64 -14.27 11.48 24.33
CA ALA A 64 -15.27 12.49 24.05
C ALA A 64 -14.66 13.90 23.96
N ASN A 65 -13.81 14.26 24.92
CA ASN A 65 -13.12 15.55 24.90
C ASN A 65 -12.16 15.68 23.69
N ALA A 66 -11.42 14.62 23.36
CA ALA A 66 -10.54 14.62 22.19
C ALA A 66 -11.33 14.72 20.87
N ALA A 67 -12.51 14.08 20.77
CA ALA A 67 -13.41 14.22 19.63
C ALA A 67 -13.98 15.66 19.53
N ALA A 68 -14.44 16.22 20.64
CA ALA A 68 -14.95 17.60 20.69
C ALA A 68 -13.86 18.63 20.35
N TRP A 69 -12.62 18.41 20.82
CA TRP A 69 -11.48 19.25 20.44
C TRP A 69 -11.18 19.13 18.95
N ARG A 70 -11.11 17.92 18.39
CA ARG A 70 -10.89 17.70 16.94
C ARG A 70 -11.97 18.36 16.09
N ASN A 71 -13.24 18.30 16.52
CA ASN A 71 -14.33 18.95 15.78
C ASN A 71 -14.23 20.47 15.82
N ARG A 72 -14.01 21.06 17.01
CA ARG A 72 -13.83 22.51 17.15
C ARG A 72 -12.57 23.04 16.44
N ASN A 73 -11.53 22.23 16.37
CA ASN A 73 -10.25 22.56 15.72
C ASN A 73 -10.09 21.87 14.36
N ARG A 74 -11.20 21.55 13.68
CA ARG A 74 -11.18 20.73 12.46
C ARG A 74 -10.23 21.26 11.40
N GLN A 75 -10.25 22.57 11.14
CA GLN A 75 -9.36 23.18 10.16
C GLN A 75 -7.88 23.03 10.54
N HIS A 76 -7.54 23.28 11.81
CA HIS A 76 -6.18 23.11 12.30
C HIS A 76 -5.69 21.66 12.20
N VAL A 77 -6.55 20.68 12.52
CA VAL A 77 -6.24 19.26 12.38
C VAL A 77 -6.02 18.89 10.91
N LEU A 78 -6.91 19.33 10.02
CA LEU A 78 -6.79 19.07 8.59
C LEU A 78 -5.52 19.68 8.00
N GLU A 79 -5.17 20.90 8.40
CA GLU A 79 -3.94 21.55 7.95
C GLU A 79 -2.72 20.81 8.47
N ALA A 80 -2.66 20.49 9.77
CA ALA A 80 -1.55 19.73 10.35
C ALA A 80 -1.40 18.32 9.75
N ASP A 81 -2.51 17.66 9.38
CA ASP A 81 -2.52 16.38 8.67
C ASP A 81 -2.03 16.54 7.22
N ARG A 82 -2.42 17.63 6.54
CA ARG A 82 -1.92 17.97 5.19
C ARG A 82 -0.42 18.22 5.20
N THR A 83 0.07 19.03 6.15
CA THR A 83 1.50 19.30 6.30
C THR A 83 2.27 18.02 6.61
N ARG A 84 1.80 17.18 7.55
CA ARG A 84 2.45 15.89 7.85
C ARG A 84 2.47 14.94 6.66
N SER A 85 1.37 14.88 5.91
CA SER A 85 1.29 14.09 4.68
C SER A 85 2.28 14.60 3.63
N ALA A 86 2.36 15.91 3.45
CA ALA A 86 3.29 16.55 2.51
C ALA A 86 4.75 16.34 2.91
N THR A 87 5.12 16.52 4.18
CA THR A 87 6.50 16.32 4.65
C THR A 87 6.92 14.85 4.52
N ARG A 88 6.03 13.92 4.84
CA ARG A 88 6.27 12.49 4.66
C ARG A 88 6.47 12.12 3.18
N LEU A 89 5.77 12.77 2.25
CA LEU A 89 6.01 12.58 0.81
C LEU A 89 7.38 13.09 0.35
N LEU A 90 8.03 13.99 1.09
CA LEU A 90 9.39 14.44 0.77
C LEU A 90 10.48 13.53 1.35
N ASP A 91 10.13 12.64 2.27
CA ASP A 91 11.07 11.67 2.87
C ASP A 91 11.40 10.54 1.86
N PRO A 92 12.68 10.38 1.46
CA PRO A 92 13.10 9.32 0.54
C PRO A 92 12.75 7.92 1.06
N ASN A 93 12.86 7.66 2.36
CA ASN A 93 12.54 6.35 2.93
C ASN A 93 11.05 6.02 2.77
N TYR A 94 10.19 7.04 2.90
CA TYR A 94 8.76 6.88 2.68
C TYR A 94 8.43 6.65 1.20
N GLN A 95 9.13 7.33 0.29
CA GLN A 95 8.99 7.11 -1.16
C GLN A 95 9.35 5.67 -1.54
N GLU A 96 10.44 5.12 -0.99
CA GLU A 96 10.86 3.74 -1.21
C GLU A 96 9.88 2.74 -0.61
N TRP A 97 9.45 2.96 0.64
CA TRP A 97 8.45 2.13 1.28
C TRP A 97 7.13 2.12 0.49
N MET A 98 6.64 3.28 0.05
CA MET A 98 5.42 3.37 -0.77
C MET A 98 5.58 2.60 -2.09
N ARG A 99 6.76 2.64 -2.70
CA ARG A 99 7.03 1.90 -3.93
C ARG A 99 6.98 0.40 -3.66
N ALA A 100 7.70 -0.09 -2.65
CA ALA A 100 7.71 -1.50 -2.27
C ALA A 100 6.29 -1.99 -1.90
N TYR A 101 5.57 -1.19 -1.11
CA TYR A 101 4.19 -1.47 -0.74
C TYR A 101 3.27 -1.57 -1.96
N ARG A 102 3.38 -0.66 -2.93
CA ARG A 102 2.60 -0.73 -4.18
C ARG A 102 2.93 -1.95 -5.03
N LEU A 103 4.22 -2.29 -5.15
CA LEU A 103 4.64 -3.48 -5.88
C LEU A 103 4.03 -4.75 -5.29
N LEU A 104 4.10 -4.88 -3.96
CA LEU A 104 3.54 -6.01 -3.25
C LEU A 104 2.01 -6.03 -3.33
N THR A 105 1.34 -4.96 -2.92
CA THR A 105 -0.13 -4.97 -2.77
C THR A 105 -0.90 -4.94 -4.07
N LYS A 106 -0.33 -4.37 -5.15
CA LYS A 106 -1.02 -4.25 -6.43
C LYS A 106 -0.62 -5.34 -7.42
N TYR A 107 0.63 -5.79 -7.38
CA TYR A 107 1.19 -6.69 -8.40
C TYR A 107 1.77 -7.98 -7.81
N ASP A 108 1.67 -8.18 -6.50
CA ASP A 108 2.16 -9.36 -5.78
C ASP A 108 3.64 -9.69 -6.06
N ILE A 109 4.47 -8.64 -6.23
CA ILE A 109 5.91 -8.79 -6.45
C ILE A 109 6.75 -7.94 -5.49
N SER A 110 7.92 -8.44 -5.16
CA SER A 110 8.94 -7.73 -4.38
C SER A 110 9.70 -6.71 -5.23
N VAL A 111 10.51 -5.87 -4.56
CA VAL A 111 11.39 -4.92 -5.25
C VAL A 111 12.46 -5.66 -6.06
N GLU A 112 12.96 -6.77 -5.55
CA GLU A 112 13.97 -7.63 -6.17
C GLU A 112 13.40 -8.34 -7.40
N GLN A 113 12.16 -8.84 -7.34
CA GLN A 113 11.49 -9.41 -8.50
C GLN A 113 11.26 -8.37 -9.59
N PHE A 114 10.81 -7.15 -9.23
CA PHE A 114 10.74 -6.05 -10.19
C PHE A 114 12.10 -5.78 -10.85
N GLN A 115 13.17 -5.75 -10.06
CA GLN A 115 14.51 -5.48 -10.54
C GLN A 115 15.01 -6.60 -11.47
N ALA A 116 14.69 -7.86 -11.17
CA ALA A 116 15.00 -8.99 -12.03
C ALA A 116 14.28 -8.90 -13.39
N VAL A 117 13.01 -8.48 -13.42
CA VAL A 117 12.28 -8.23 -14.68
C VAL A 117 12.87 -7.05 -15.44
N TRP A 118 13.29 -6.00 -14.74
CA TRP A 118 13.97 -4.86 -15.36
C TRP A 118 15.27 -5.28 -16.05
N GLU A 119 16.10 -6.07 -15.37
CA GLU A 119 17.38 -6.57 -15.87
C GLU A 119 17.19 -7.55 -17.03
N SER A 120 16.21 -8.46 -16.95
CA SER A 120 15.90 -9.39 -18.05
C SER A 120 15.42 -8.66 -19.31
N GLN A 121 14.80 -7.48 -19.16
CA GLN A 121 14.41 -6.61 -20.27
C GLN A 121 15.50 -5.63 -20.72
N GLY A 122 16.69 -5.62 -20.12
CA GLY A 122 17.74 -4.64 -20.44
C GLY A 122 17.36 -3.19 -20.14
N GLY A 123 16.40 -2.96 -19.23
CA GLY A 123 15.96 -1.62 -18.84
C GLY A 123 15.13 -0.86 -19.89
N VAL A 124 14.57 -1.56 -20.89
CA VAL A 124 13.71 -0.96 -21.92
C VAL A 124 12.29 -1.52 -21.91
N CYS A 125 11.37 -0.82 -22.58
CA CYS A 125 9.99 -1.26 -22.78
C CYS A 125 9.95 -2.60 -23.54
N ALA A 126 9.24 -3.59 -23.03
CA ALA A 126 9.14 -4.92 -23.67
C ALA A 126 8.44 -4.93 -25.04
N ILE A 127 7.69 -3.87 -25.39
CA ILE A 127 6.97 -3.78 -26.67
C ILE A 127 7.76 -2.98 -27.71
N CYS A 128 8.18 -1.76 -27.37
CA CYS A 128 8.81 -0.87 -28.35
C CYS A 128 10.33 -0.80 -28.23
N ASN A 129 10.94 -1.49 -27.26
CA ASN A 129 12.37 -1.42 -26.92
C ASN A 129 12.88 0.01 -26.62
N GLY A 130 11.96 0.95 -26.41
CA GLY A 130 12.29 2.33 -26.07
C GLY A 130 12.71 2.46 -24.60
N PRO A 131 13.58 3.43 -24.28
CA PRO A 131 13.95 3.71 -22.90
C PRO A 131 12.75 4.26 -22.11
N PRO A 132 12.81 4.24 -20.77
CA PRO A 132 11.83 4.93 -19.94
C PRO A 132 11.78 6.42 -20.29
N THR A 133 10.58 7.00 -20.27
CA THR A 133 10.44 8.46 -20.43
C THR A 133 11.23 9.18 -19.34
N LYS A 134 11.91 10.27 -19.68
CA LYS A 134 12.74 11.05 -18.75
C LYS A 134 11.98 11.33 -17.43
N GLY A 135 12.58 10.95 -16.31
CA GLY A 135 12.01 11.13 -14.97
C GLY A 135 10.86 10.17 -14.61
N LYS A 136 10.53 9.19 -15.45
CA LYS A 136 9.52 8.16 -15.20
C LYS A 136 10.13 6.77 -15.29
N ARG A 137 9.56 5.84 -14.51
CA ARG A 137 9.87 4.41 -14.60
C ARG A 137 8.93 3.75 -15.61
N LEU A 138 9.32 2.60 -16.13
CA LEU A 138 8.41 1.72 -16.86
C LEU A 138 7.27 1.27 -15.92
N ALA A 139 6.07 1.16 -16.47
CA ALA A 139 4.88 0.66 -15.80
C ALA A 139 4.94 -0.86 -15.70
N VAL A 140 4.45 -1.41 -14.59
CA VAL A 140 4.25 -2.86 -14.44
C VAL A 140 2.96 -3.23 -15.17
N ASP A 141 3.11 -3.99 -16.24
CA ASP A 141 2.01 -4.57 -16.99
C ASP A 141 1.65 -5.94 -16.42
N HIS A 142 0.35 -6.22 -16.29
CA HIS A 142 -0.16 -7.42 -15.66
C HIS A 142 -1.47 -7.85 -16.32
N ASN A 143 -1.76 -9.15 -16.25
CA ASN A 143 -3.03 -9.69 -16.70
C ASN A 143 -4.15 -9.23 -15.74
N HIS A 144 -5.18 -8.57 -16.27
CA HIS A 144 -6.28 -8.05 -15.46
C HIS A 144 -7.23 -9.12 -14.87
N GLN A 145 -7.11 -10.38 -15.30
CA GLN A 145 -7.88 -11.51 -14.78
C GLN A 145 -7.10 -12.31 -13.73
N THR A 146 -5.82 -12.59 -13.99
CA THR A 146 -4.98 -13.44 -13.10
C THR A 146 -4.13 -12.64 -12.13
N GLY A 147 -3.86 -11.37 -12.42
CA GLY A 147 -2.92 -10.54 -11.66
C GLY A 147 -1.45 -10.80 -12.01
N GLU A 148 -1.14 -11.79 -12.85
CA GLU A 148 0.22 -12.15 -13.19
C GLU A 148 0.93 -11.04 -13.97
N VAL A 149 2.15 -10.70 -13.53
CA VAL A 149 2.99 -9.69 -14.18
C VAL A 149 3.47 -10.21 -15.53
N ARG A 150 3.21 -9.45 -16.59
CA ARG A 150 3.65 -9.76 -17.97
C ARG A 150 5.02 -9.14 -18.27
N GLY A 151 5.28 -7.94 -17.76
CA GLY A 151 6.55 -7.23 -17.99
C GLY A 151 6.47 -5.74 -17.65
N LEU A 152 7.47 -4.99 -18.11
CA LEU A 152 7.58 -3.55 -17.92
C LEU A 152 7.44 -2.79 -19.24
N LEU A 153 6.51 -1.83 -19.29
CA LEU A 153 6.14 -1.10 -20.49
C LEU A 153 6.31 0.42 -20.31
N CYS A 154 6.60 1.14 -21.40
CA CYS A 154 6.49 2.60 -21.37
C CYS A 154 5.02 3.01 -21.26
N CYS A 155 4.75 4.25 -20.84
CA CYS A 155 3.37 4.71 -20.62
C CYS A 155 2.50 4.61 -21.89
N ASN A 156 3.09 4.85 -23.06
CA ASN A 156 2.36 4.84 -24.33
C ASN A 156 1.96 3.42 -24.73
N CYS A 157 2.89 2.46 -24.64
CA CYS A 157 2.60 1.06 -24.95
C CYS A 157 1.59 0.47 -23.96
N ASN A 158 1.76 0.72 -22.67
CA ASN A 158 0.83 0.25 -21.64
C ASN A 158 -0.59 0.80 -21.85
N MET A 159 -0.70 2.10 -22.16
CA MET A 159 -2.00 2.72 -22.45
C MET A 159 -2.59 2.20 -23.77
N GLY A 160 -1.75 1.95 -24.78
CA GLY A 160 -2.16 1.36 -26.05
C GLY A 160 -2.81 -0.01 -25.87
N LEU A 161 -2.20 -0.89 -25.07
CA LEU A 161 -2.79 -2.19 -24.72
C LEU A 161 -4.14 -2.03 -24.01
N GLY A 162 -4.21 -1.17 -22.99
CA GLY A 162 -5.45 -0.91 -22.27
C GLY A 162 -6.56 -0.31 -23.13
N ASN A 163 -6.23 0.57 -24.08
CA ASN A 163 -7.18 1.16 -25.02
C ASN A 163 -7.75 0.11 -26.00
N LEU A 164 -6.98 -0.93 -26.29
CA LEU A 164 -7.42 -2.11 -27.04
C LEU A 164 -7.87 -3.25 -26.11
N LYS A 165 -8.19 -2.92 -24.84
CA LYS A 165 -8.79 -3.80 -23.83
C LYS A 165 -8.02 -5.08 -23.53
N ASP A 166 -6.71 -5.09 -23.80
CA ASP A 166 -5.88 -6.29 -23.74
C ASP A 166 -6.44 -7.46 -24.59
N ASP A 167 -7.24 -7.15 -25.62
CA ASP A 167 -7.96 -8.12 -26.45
C ASP A 167 -7.12 -8.47 -27.69
N ILE A 168 -6.77 -9.76 -27.80
CA ILE A 168 -5.91 -10.29 -28.86
C ILE A 168 -6.58 -10.13 -30.25
N ASP A 169 -7.89 -10.34 -30.36
CA ASP A 169 -8.59 -10.27 -31.64
C ASP A 169 -8.80 -8.82 -32.09
N LEU A 170 -9.00 -7.90 -31.14
CA LEU A 170 -9.00 -6.47 -31.43
C LEU A 170 -7.60 -5.98 -31.85
N LEU A 171 -6.54 -6.47 -31.21
CA LEU A 171 -5.15 -6.18 -31.62
C LEU A 171 -4.85 -6.70 -33.03
N ARG A 172 -5.28 -7.93 -33.37
CA ARG A 172 -5.18 -8.46 -34.74
C ARG A 172 -5.96 -7.63 -35.75
N SER A 173 -7.15 -7.17 -35.37
CA SER A 173 -7.97 -6.29 -36.20
C SER A 173 -7.30 -4.94 -36.44
N ALA A 174 -6.62 -4.38 -35.43
CA ALA A 174 -5.83 -3.17 -35.57
C ALA A 174 -4.65 -3.35 -36.54
N ILE A 175 -3.95 -4.50 -36.49
CA ILE A 175 -2.91 -4.85 -37.48
C ILE A 175 -3.52 -4.93 -38.88
N SER A 176 -4.64 -5.63 -39.03
CA SER A 176 -5.34 -5.75 -40.32
C SER A 176 -5.80 -4.39 -40.87
N TYR A 177 -6.22 -3.47 -40.01
CA TYR A 177 -6.62 -2.11 -40.41
C TYR A 177 -5.42 -1.32 -40.94
N LEU A 178 -4.24 -1.47 -40.34
CA LEU A 178 -3.01 -0.78 -40.79
C LEU A 178 -2.47 -1.35 -42.10
N THR A 179 -2.59 -2.67 -42.31
CA THR A 179 -2.06 -3.35 -43.51
C THR A 179 -3.05 -3.39 -44.68
N ASN A 180 -4.35 -3.36 -44.40
CA ASN A 180 -5.43 -3.31 -45.40
C ASN A 180 -6.47 -2.24 -45.03
N PRO A 181 -6.10 -0.95 -45.08
CA PRO A 181 -7.01 0.12 -44.71
C PRO A 181 -8.17 0.22 -45.72
N PRO A 182 -9.44 0.32 -45.26
CA PRO A 182 -10.60 0.31 -46.15
C PRO A 182 -10.64 1.49 -47.12
N ALA A 183 -9.97 2.61 -46.79
CA ALA A 183 -9.88 3.78 -47.64
C ALA A 183 -9.11 3.52 -48.94
N VAL A 184 -8.22 2.53 -49.01
CA VAL A 184 -7.50 2.18 -50.24
C VAL A 184 -8.47 1.77 -51.35
N HIS A 185 -9.56 1.09 -51.00
CA HIS A 185 -10.56 0.61 -51.96
C HIS A 185 -11.54 1.70 -52.45
N VAL A 186 -11.50 2.89 -51.85
CA VAL A 186 -12.49 3.95 -52.09
C VAL A 186 -11.86 5.27 -52.54
N VAL A 187 -10.70 5.63 -51.96
CA VAL A 187 -10.05 6.93 -52.18
C VAL A 187 -8.96 6.86 -53.25
N VAL A 188 -8.30 5.71 -53.39
CA VAL A 188 -7.31 5.49 -54.43
C VAL A 188 -8.07 4.92 -55.63
N GLY A 189 -8.49 5.79 -56.54
CA GLY A 189 -8.90 5.38 -57.88
C GLY A 189 -7.78 4.56 -58.54
N ASP A 190 -8.14 3.78 -59.55
CA ASP A 190 -7.32 2.92 -60.43
C ASP A 190 -5.90 3.39 -60.84
N GLY A 191 -5.46 4.60 -60.50
CA GLY A 191 -4.11 5.11 -60.64
C GLY A 191 -3.37 5.34 -59.31
N SER A 192 -2.58 4.34 -58.90
CA SER A 192 -1.28 4.47 -58.22
C SER A 192 -1.10 5.61 -57.19
N LYS A 193 -1.32 5.31 -55.92
CA LYS A 193 -0.38 5.71 -54.86
C LYS A 193 -0.14 4.50 -54.00
N ASP A 194 1.03 3.89 -54.15
CA ASP A 194 1.45 2.75 -53.34
C ASP A 194 1.32 3.12 -51.87
N TRP A 195 0.28 2.59 -51.20
CA TRP A 195 0.22 2.65 -49.75
C TRP A 195 1.44 1.90 -49.26
N PRO A 196 2.36 2.53 -48.50
CA PRO A 196 3.58 1.86 -48.08
C PRO A 196 3.19 0.67 -47.21
N THR A 197 3.24 -0.53 -47.79
CA THR A 197 3.26 -1.80 -47.07
C THR A 197 4.63 -1.93 -46.41
N THR A 198 5.00 -1.01 -45.54
CA THR A 198 6.29 -1.06 -44.86
C THR A 198 6.22 -2.11 -43.76
N THR A 199 6.54 -3.34 -44.13
CA THR A 199 7.50 -4.12 -43.36
C THR A 199 8.85 -3.42 -43.47
N GLY A 200 9.13 -2.48 -42.58
CA GLY A 200 10.50 -2.03 -42.34
C GLY A 200 11.32 -3.20 -41.77
N PRO A 201 12.61 -3.34 -42.10
CA PRO A 201 13.38 -4.53 -41.75
C PRO A 201 13.53 -4.64 -40.23
N ALA A 202 13.18 -5.81 -39.70
CA ALA A 202 13.69 -6.23 -38.40
C ALA A 202 15.22 -6.35 -38.53
N SER A 203 15.94 -5.46 -37.86
CA SER A 203 17.31 -5.64 -37.35
C SER A 203 18.30 -6.37 -38.26
N ASP A 204 19.20 -5.61 -38.89
CA ASP A 204 20.50 -6.13 -39.31
C ASP A 204 21.24 -6.68 -38.07
N VAL A 205 21.28 -8.01 -37.96
CA VAL A 205 22.21 -8.72 -37.08
C VAL A 205 23.59 -8.57 -37.72
N VAL A 206 24.33 -7.55 -37.26
CA VAL A 206 25.76 -7.45 -37.53
C VAL A 206 26.43 -8.65 -36.87
N THR A 207 26.76 -9.65 -37.69
CA THR A 207 27.66 -10.73 -37.34
C THR A 207 29.05 -10.22 -37.64
N THR A 208 29.85 -9.93 -36.62
CA THR A 208 31.30 -9.77 -36.78
C THR A 208 32.00 -10.88 -36.02
N SER A 209 32.84 -11.56 -36.78
CA SER A 209 33.71 -12.69 -36.48
C SER A 209 34.62 -12.53 -35.26
#